data_AF-A0A2V8IE00-F1
#
_entry.id   AF-A0A2V8IE00-F1
#
_cell.length_a   1.000
_cell.length_b   1.000
_cell.length_c   1.000
_cell.angle_alpha   90.00
_cell.angle_beta   90.00
_cell.angle_gamma   90.00
#
_symmetry.space_group_name_H-M   'P 1'
#
loop_
_entity.id
_entity.type
_entity.pdbx_description
1 polymer ?
#
loop_
_entity_poly.entity_id
_entity_poly.type
_entity_poly.pdbx_seq_one_letter_code
_entity_poly.pdbx_strand_id
1 'polypeptide(L)'
;MSFASTDQAYFRSEVPDLPQPSEVWTATGWKGERLNTELVVWSADTVSQIRVAVSNLVNDKGNALAGGNVHVYLVRYVVSNYPYGANEVSCGVTDSNPPYLMPDRLEPFQRFDLPASTVRPIWARGRVPRHDRSGV
;
A
#
# COMPACT_ATOMS: atom_id res chain seq x y z
N MET A 1 -7.85 -3.04 9.23
CA MET A 1 -6.71 -2.51 8.44
C MET A 1 -5.42 -3.06 9.02
N SER A 2 -4.33 -3.07 8.24
CA SER A 2 -3.02 -3.52 8.72
C SER A 2 -1.92 -2.97 7.82
N PHE A 3 -0.76 -2.65 8.37
CA PHE A 3 0.46 -2.57 7.57
C PHE A 3 0.78 -3.94 6.98
N ALA A 4 1.40 -3.93 5.81
CA ALA A 4 1.56 -5.09 4.95
C ALA A 4 2.85 -4.99 4.13
N SER A 5 3.23 -6.09 3.51
CA SER A 5 4.47 -6.15 2.71
C SER A 5 4.27 -5.45 1.37
N THR A 6 5.30 -4.72 0.92
CA THR A 6 5.34 -4.18 -0.45
C THR A 6 5.67 -5.24 -1.50
N ASP A 7 6.03 -6.46 -1.07
CA ASP A 7 6.48 -7.55 -1.94
C ASP A 7 5.35 -8.54 -2.28
N GLN A 8 4.12 -8.26 -1.84
CA GLN A 8 2.94 -9.10 -2.01
C GLN A 8 1.81 -8.34 -2.71
N ALA A 9 1.08 -9.01 -3.59
CA ALA A 9 -0.13 -8.46 -4.21
C ALA A 9 -1.37 -8.79 -3.36
N TYR A 10 -2.16 -7.76 -3.02
CA TYR A 10 -3.41 -7.90 -2.27
C TYR A 10 -4.63 -7.80 -3.19
N PHE A 11 -5.25 -8.94 -3.51
CA PHE A 11 -6.38 -9.01 -4.44
C PHE A 11 -7.66 -8.37 -3.88
N ARG A 12 -8.43 -7.76 -4.78
CA ARG A 12 -9.63 -7.00 -4.43
C ARG A 12 -10.68 -7.81 -3.68
N SER A 13 -10.84 -9.09 -4.02
CA SER A 13 -11.99 -9.92 -3.64
C SER A 13 -11.60 -11.12 -2.78
N GLU A 14 -10.43 -11.05 -2.13
CA GLU A 14 -9.93 -12.10 -1.24
C GLU A 14 -9.69 -11.51 0.14
N VAL A 15 -9.75 -12.34 1.18
CA VAL A 15 -9.32 -11.91 2.51
C VAL A 15 -7.80 -11.77 2.47
N PRO A 16 -7.21 -10.62 2.86
CA PRO A 16 -5.76 -10.45 2.85
C PRO A 16 -5.08 -11.53 3.70
N ASP A 17 -4.13 -12.25 3.11
CA ASP A 17 -3.29 -13.20 3.85
C ASP A 17 -2.27 -12.42 4.69
N LEU A 18 -2.68 -12.12 5.92
CA LEU A 18 -1.91 -11.39 6.92
C LEU A 18 -1.84 -12.24 8.18
N PRO A 19 -0.86 -13.17 8.30
CA PRO A 19 -0.76 -14.08 9.43
C PRO A 19 -0.54 -13.35 10.76
N GLN A 20 0.07 -12.16 10.72
CA GLN A 20 0.23 -11.26 11.87
C GLN A 20 -0.12 -9.82 11.45
N PRO A 21 -1.41 -9.44 11.50
CA PRO A 21 -1.81 -8.07 11.25
C PRO A 21 -1.14 -7.13 12.25
N SER A 22 -0.61 -6.01 11.77
CA SER A 22 0.11 -5.03 12.59
C SER A 22 -0.38 -3.62 12.31
N GLU A 23 -0.61 -2.86 13.38
CA GLU A 23 -0.85 -1.41 13.32
C GLU A 23 0.47 -0.62 13.38
N VAL A 24 1.60 -1.30 13.52
CA VAL A 24 2.94 -0.70 13.61
C VAL A 24 3.78 -1.16 12.43
N TRP A 25 4.45 -0.20 11.80
CA TRP A 25 5.47 -0.45 10.80
C TRP A 25 6.77 0.23 11.21
N THR A 26 7.87 -0.52 11.16
CA THR A 26 9.21 -0.05 11.53
C THR A 26 10.14 -0.33 10.37
N ALA A 27 10.94 0.68 10.00
CA ALA A 27 12.00 0.52 9.02
C ALA A 27 13.18 1.44 9.35
N THR A 28 14.34 1.08 8.81
CA THR A 28 15.55 1.89 8.88
C THR A 28 15.84 2.44 7.50
N GLY A 29 16.17 3.73 7.42
CA GLY A 29 16.55 4.36 6.16
C GLY A 29 17.62 5.43 6.34
N TRP A 30 18.25 5.79 5.24
CA TRP A 30 19.31 6.77 5.14
C TRP A 30 18.73 8.16 4.87
N LYS A 31 19.49 9.20 5.21
CA LYS A 31 19.17 10.56 4.78
C LYS A 31 19.20 10.64 3.26
N GLY A 32 18.15 11.20 2.66
CA GLY A 32 17.97 11.23 1.21
C GLY A 32 17.29 9.99 0.63
N GLU A 33 17.01 8.95 1.44
CA GLU A 33 16.35 7.73 0.98
C GLU A 33 14.83 7.91 0.84
N ARG A 34 14.24 7.05 0.00
CA ARG A 34 12.80 6.87 -0.10
C ARG A 34 12.43 5.50 0.47
N LEU A 35 11.66 5.50 1.54
CA LEU A 35 11.08 4.30 2.14
C LEU A 35 9.65 4.10 1.64
N ASN A 36 9.23 2.85 1.53
CA ASN A 36 7.87 2.49 1.13
C ASN A 36 7.29 1.46 2.11
N THR A 37 5.99 1.55 2.31
CA THR A 37 5.20 0.55 3.02
C THR A 37 3.81 0.52 2.43
N GLU A 38 3.06 -0.53 2.74
CA GLU A 38 1.70 -0.72 2.27
C GLU A 38 0.77 -0.84 3.46
N LEU A 39 -0.37 -0.14 3.39
CA LEU A 39 -1.48 -0.26 4.33
C LEU A 39 -2.64 -0.92 3.60
N VAL A 40 -3.11 -2.05 4.10
CA VAL A 40 -4.24 -2.77 3.51
C VAL A 40 -5.49 -2.51 4.34
N VAL A 41 -6.55 -2.06 3.67
CA VAL A 41 -7.86 -1.80 4.28
C VAL A 41 -8.88 -2.76 3.67
N TRP A 42 -9.61 -3.48 4.49
CA TRP A 42 -10.67 -4.40 4.06
C TRP A 42 -11.80 -4.41 5.09
N SER A 43 -12.99 -4.77 4.64
CA SER A 43 -14.20 -4.78 5.46
C SER A 43 -15.22 -5.74 4.87
N ALA A 44 -15.99 -6.42 5.72
CA ALA A 44 -17.18 -7.17 5.29
C ALA A 44 -18.29 -6.22 4.83
N ASP A 45 -18.40 -5.04 5.45
CA ASP A 45 -19.40 -4.03 5.13
C ASP A 45 -18.86 -2.92 4.22
N THR A 46 -19.77 -2.18 3.59
CA THR A 46 -19.42 -0.99 2.81
C THR A 46 -19.04 0.16 3.75
N VAL A 47 -17.87 0.74 3.55
CA VAL A 47 -17.38 1.92 4.29
C VAL A 47 -17.20 3.07 3.31
N SER A 48 -17.94 4.15 3.50
CA SER A 48 -17.86 5.33 2.63
C SER A 48 -16.87 6.35 3.17
N GLN A 49 -16.27 7.14 2.27
CA GLN A 49 -15.49 8.34 2.60
C GLN A 49 -14.21 8.06 3.43
N ILE A 50 -13.54 6.94 3.18
CA ILE A 50 -12.24 6.65 3.80
C ILE A 50 -11.25 7.72 3.37
N ARG A 51 -10.54 8.28 4.36
CA ARG A 51 -9.49 9.29 4.20
C ARG A 51 -8.25 8.83 4.94
N VAL A 52 -7.09 9.22 4.43
CA VAL A 52 -5.81 8.96 5.08
C VAL A 52 -5.11 10.29 5.30
N ALA A 53 -4.63 10.50 6.52
CA ALA A 53 -3.83 11.66 6.90
C ALA A 53 -2.53 11.17 7.54
N VAL A 54 -1.45 11.89 7.29
CA VAL A 54 -0.14 11.60 7.88
C VAL A 54 0.25 12.75 8.78
N SER A 55 0.48 12.45 10.06
CA SER A 55 1.02 13.41 11.03
C SER A 55 2.53 13.58 10.84
N ASN A 56 3.09 14.58 11.52
CA ASN A 56 4.55 14.69 11.62
C ASN A 56 5.11 13.46 12.34
N LEU A 57 6.23 12.94 11.85
CA LEU A 57 7.01 11.90 12.54
C LEU A 57 8.00 12.61 13.45
N VAL A 58 7.86 12.42 14.76
CA VAL A 58 8.62 13.17 15.77
C VAL A 58 9.51 12.21 16.53
N ASN A 59 10.81 12.50 16.57
CA ASN A 59 11.76 11.68 17.31
C ASN A 59 11.79 12.00 18.81
N ASP A 60 12.49 11.16 19.57
CA ASP A 60 12.72 11.31 21.02
C ASP A 60 13.23 12.69 21.47
N LYS A 61 13.94 13.40 20.59
CA LYS A 61 14.50 14.74 20.82
C LYS A 61 13.59 15.88 20.35
N GLY A 62 12.36 15.58 19.93
CA GLY A 62 11.37 16.56 19.47
C GLY A 62 11.62 17.12 18.07
N ASN A 63 12.53 16.54 17.29
CA ASN A 63 12.72 16.93 15.89
C ASN A 63 11.64 16.26 15.05
N ALA A 64 11.06 17.02 14.11
CA ALA A 64 9.92 16.57 13.32
C ALA A 64 10.28 16.46 11.84
N LEU A 65 10.07 15.27 11.27
CA LEU A 65 9.87 15.12 9.85
C LEU A 65 8.41 15.48 9.54
N ALA A 66 8.22 16.54 8.75
CA ALA A 66 6.87 17.00 8.41
C ALA A 66 6.09 15.89 7.69
N GLY A 67 4.82 15.68 8.06
CA GLY A 67 3.97 14.65 7.46
C GLY A 67 3.82 14.78 5.94
N GLY A 68 3.97 16.00 5.41
CA GLY A 68 4.03 16.27 3.97
C GLY A 68 5.21 15.62 3.22
N ASN A 69 6.20 15.07 3.91
CA ASN A 69 7.26 14.24 3.31
C ASN A 69 6.81 12.79 3.07
N VAL A 70 5.62 12.40 3.55
CA VAL A 70 5.02 11.10 3.30
C VAL A 70 3.83 11.28 2.37
N HIS A 71 3.88 10.62 1.22
CA HIS A 71 2.81 10.65 0.23
C HIS A 71 2.09 9.30 0.22
N VAL A 72 0.76 9.34 0.23
CA VAL A 72 -0.09 8.15 0.13
C VAL A 72 -0.76 8.07 -1.22
N TYR A 73 -0.87 6.86 -1.75
CA TYR A 73 -1.48 6.56 -3.05
C TYR A 73 -2.42 5.37 -2.88
N LEU A 74 -3.59 5.43 -3.50
CA LEU A 74 -4.47 4.29 -3.60
C LEU A 74 -3.90 3.35 -4.65
N VAL A 75 -3.75 2.07 -4.33
CA VAL A 75 -3.32 1.07 -5.30
C VAL A 75 -4.56 0.60 -6.08
N ARG A 76 -4.60 0.95 -7.37
CA ARG A 76 -5.70 0.64 -8.28
C ARG A 76 -5.44 -0.69 -9.00
N TYR A 77 -6.54 -1.35 -9.30
CA TYR A 77 -6.53 -2.63 -9.99
C TYR A 77 -6.52 -2.45 -11.52
N VAL A 78 -5.62 -3.16 -12.19
CA VAL A 78 -5.52 -3.27 -13.64
C VAL A 78 -5.81 -4.69 -14.08
N VAL A 79 -6.32 -4.86 -15.30
CA VAL A 79 -6.59 -6.18 -15.87
C VAL A 79 -5.29 -6.84 -16.32
N SER A 80 -5.08 -8.10 -15.96
CA SER A 80 -3.92 -8.92 -16.35
C SER A 80 -4.35 -10.32 -16.77
N ASN A 81 -3.62 -10.93 -17.70
CA ASN A 81 -3.82 -12.32 -18.12
C ASN A 81 -3.31 -13.32 -17.07
N TYR A 82 -2.40 -12.90 -16.18
CA TYR A 82 -1.74 -13.75 -15.19
C TYR A 82 -1.70 -13.10 -13.80
N PRO A 83 -1.70 -13.91 -12.73
CA PRO A 83 -1.53 -13.41 -11.37
C PRO A 83 -0.08 -12.99 -11.07
N TYR A 84 0.10 -12.25 -9.98
CA TYR A 84 1.41 -11.88 -9.49
C TYR A 84 2.26 -13.13 -9.21
N GLY A 85 3.51 -13.13 -9.69
CA GLY A 85 4.44 -14.26 -9.50
C GLY A 85 4.16 -15.50 -10.36
N ALA A 86 3.28 -15.42 -11.37
CA ALA A 86 3.06 -16.53 -12.29
C ALA A 86 4.32 -16.89 -13.08
N ASN A 87 4.74 -18.16 -12.99
CA ASN A 87 5.89 -18.69 -13.73
C ASN A 87 5.48 -19.47 -15.00
N GLU A 88 4.24 -19.97 -15.04
CA GLU A 88 3.68 -20.68 -16.18
C GLU A 88 2.87 -19.72 -17.05
N VAL A 89 3.57 -19.00 -17.93
CA VAL A 89 2.99 -18.01 -18.84
C VAL A 89 3.18 -18.43 -20.30
N SER A 90 2.25 -18.04 -21.16
CA SER A 90 2.29 -18.28 -22.60
C SER A 90 2.16 -16.97 -23.36
N CYS A 91 2.92 -16.84 -24.45
CA CYS A 91 2.79 -15.73 -25.39
C CYS A 91 1.70 -15.98 -26.46
N GLY A 92 1.07 -17.16 -26.44
CA GLY A 92 -0.03 -17.52 -27.34
C GLY A 92 -1.36 -16.89 -26.95
N VAL A 93 -2.38 -17.09 -27.79
CA VAL A 93 -3.74 -16.63 -27.48
C VAL A 93 -4.21 -17.30 -26.19
N THR A 94 -4.66 -16.48 -25.23
CA THR A 94 -5.09 -16.97 -23.92
C THR A 94 -6.52 -17.48 -24.06
N ASP A 95 -6.67 -18.75 -24.44
CA ASP A 95 -7.97 -19.24 -24.92
C ASP A 95 -9.01 -19.54 -23.82
N SER A 96 -8.67 -19.46 -22.51
CA SER A 96 -9.65 -19.89 -21.48
C SER A 96 -9.47 -19.41 -20.03
N ASN A 97 -8.47 -18.61 -19.67
CA ASN A 97 -8.32 -18.20 -18.27
C ASN A 97 -9.12 -16.92 -17.98
N PRO A 98 -9.93 -16.87 -16.90
CA PRO A 98 -10.56 -15.62 -16.47
C PRO A 98 -9.46 -14.59 -16.17
N PRO A 99 -9.65 -13.31 -16.57
CA PRO A 99 -8.67 -12.27 -16.32
C PRO A 99 -8.54 -12.01 -14.83
N TYR A 100 -7.36 -11.54 -14.42
CA TYR A 100 -7.09 -11.15 -13.06
C TYR A 100 -7.16 -9.62 -12.89
N LEU A 101 -7.52 -9.19 -11.68
CA LEU A 101 -7.42 -7.79 -11.26
C LEU A 101 -6.19 -7.61 -10.37
N MET A 102 -5.11 -7.07 -10.95
CA MET A 102 -3.82 -6.87 -10.27
C MET A 102 -3.71 -5.48 -9.63
N PRO A 103 -3.32 -5.37 -8.35
CA PRO A 103 -3.06 -4.09 -7.71
C PRO A 103 -1.71 -3.53 -8.19
N ASP A 104 -1.71 -2.55 -9.09
CA ASP A 104 -0.47 -2.13 -9.77
C ASP A 104 -0.31 -0.60 -9.85
N ARG A 105 -1.40 0.11 -10.17
CA ARG A 105 -1.31 1.55 -10.43
C ARG A 105 -1.43 2.36 -9.15
N LEU A 106 -0.41 3.14 -8.83
CA LEU A 106 -0.45 4.15 -7.76
C LEU A 106 -1.22 5.40 -8.21
N GLU A 107 -2.35 5.70 -7.56
CA GLU A 107 -3.18 6.86 -7.87
C GLU A 107 -3.31 7.81 -6.66
N PRO A 108 -3.04 9.11 -6.82
CA PRO A 108 -3.36 10.10 -5.79
C PRO A 108 -4.87 10.09 -5.47
N PHE A 109 -5.22 10.27 -4.21
CA PHE A 109 -6.61 10.27 -3.77
C PHE A 109 -6.80 11.25 -2.61
N GLN A 110 -8.01 11.80 -2.49
CA GLN A 110 -8.43 12.55 -1.30
C GLN A 110 -9.28 11.70 -0.37
N ARG A 111 -10.12 10.84 -0.96
CA ARG A 111 -11.01 9.90 -0.30
C ARG A 111 -11.40 8.79 -1.26
N PHE A 112 -11.84 7.66 -0.73
CA PHE A 112 -12.45 6.59 -1.51
C PHE A 112 -13.52 5.87 -0.70
N ASP A 113 -14.43 5.19 -1.40
CA ASP A 113 -15.39 4.28 -0.80
C ASP A 113 -14.87 2.84 -0.94
N LEU A 114 -15.06 2.05 0.11
CA LEU A 114 -14.73 0.64 0.18
C LEU A 114 -16.03 -0.16 0.13
N PRO A 115 -16.39 -0.76 -1.02
CA PRO A 115 -17.51 -1.68 -1.09
C PRO A 115 -17.32 -2.87 -0.13
N ALA A 116 -18.44 -3.40 0.35
CA ALA A 116 -18.51 -4.63 1.12
C ALA A 116 -17.68 -5.76 0.51
N SER A 117 -17.03 -6.54 1.38
CA SER A 117 -16.19 -7.69 1.03
C SER A 117 -15.11 -7.37 -0.01
N THR A 118 -14.47 -6.19 0.11
CA THR A 118 -13.33 -5.84 -0.75
C THR A 118 -12.11 -5.37 0.03
N VAL A 119 -10.96 -5.47 -0.63
CA VAL A 119 -9.65 -4.99 -0.16
C VAL A 119 -9.21 -3.77 -0.95
N ARG A 120 -8.61 -2.79 -0.28
CA ARG A 120 -7.98 -1.61 -0.89
C ARG A 120 -6.60 -1.40 -0.25
N PRO A 121 -5.53 -1.65 -1.01
CA PRO A 121 -4.19 -1.33 -0.58
C PRO A 121 -3.89 0.16 -0.80
N ILE A 122 -3.10 0.72 0.09
CA ILE A 122 -2.67 2.10 0.10
C ILE A 122 -1.16 2.11 0.23
N TRP A 123 -0.48 2.60 -0.81
CA TRP A 123 0.96 2.73 -0.83
C TRP A 123 1.38 4.01 -0.12
N ALA A 124 2.16 3.89 0.94
CA ALA A 124 2.78 5.02 1.62
C ALA A 124 4.25 5.13 1.23
N ARG A 125 4.67 6.34 0.85
CA ARG A 125 6.01 6.66 0.37
C ARG A 125 6.58 7.80 1.20
N GLY A 126 7.50 7.49 2.11
CA GLY A 126 8.24 8.48 2.89
C GLY A 126 9.54 8.89 2.21
N ARG A 127 9.81 10.19 2.15
CA ARG A 127 11.13 10.71 1.75
C ARG A 127 11.84 11.27 2.98
N VAL A 128 13.03 10.75 3.26
CA VAL A 128 13.90 11.31 4.31
C VAL A 128 14.75 12.42 3.69
N PRO A 129 14.65 13.68 4.14
CA PRO A 129 15.47 14.77 3.61
C PRO A 129 16.96 14.54 3.86
N ARG A 130 17.82 15.01 2.94
CA ARG A 130 19.29 14.86 3.05
C ARG A 130 19.88 15.53 4.30
N HIS A 131 19.26 16.60 4.76
CA HIS A 131 19.73 17.42 5.88
C HIS A 131 19.01 17.13 7.19
N ASP A 132 18.25 16.04 7.26
CA ASP A 132 17.49 15.70 8.45
C ASP A 132 18.40 15.21 9.59
N ARG A 133 17.90 15.24 10.83
CA ARG A 133 18.62 14.72 12.00
C ARG A 133 18.40 13.21 12.10
N SER A 134 19.44 12.47 12.46
CA SER A 134 19.32 11.04 12.73
C SER A 134 18.58 10.81 14.05
N GLY A 135 17.71 9.79 14.10
CA GLY A 135 16.95 9.42 15.29
C GLY A 135 15.88 8.39 14.95
N VAL A 136 15.17 7.95 15.98
CA VAL A 136 13.94 7.15 15.89
C VAL A 136 12.77 8.02 16.30
#